data_AF-A0A8T7MAB6-F1
#
_entry.id   AF-A0A8T7MAB6-F1
#
_cell.length_a   1.000
_cell.length_b   1.000
_cell.length_c   1.000
_cell.angle_alpha   90.00
_cell.angle_beta   90.00
_cell.angle_gamma   90.00
#
_symmetry.space_group_name_H-M   'P 1'
#
loop_
_entity.id
_entity.type
_entity.pdbx_description
1 polymer ?
#
loop_
_entity_poly.entity_id
_entity_poly.type
_entity_poly.pdbx_seq_one_letter_code
_entity_poly.pdbx_strand_id
1 'polypeptide(L)'
;MQTKTSTLDDLSRAVGDSEDKDILPGLIKRHPRFLYTVSIGFAALFAELMLFMSLYYAPTKDSSFNIGLTIGTFLFSFLAIFASFTMPHIYFLPRFKRYSPIIFLMMEWITGAIIVTAASIIQLVVGIFLVNGELFAISEHLRSLALYTLVICMMVHGSVLFARYVHYLYERELHQSYKIVTVAGVTAVVLIILALFLLPYDLGRIGTGLPNNGLLSLHITMRDIWLIVCTIFAFVWQLSVLADH
;
A
#
# COMPACT_ATOMS: atom_id res chain seq x y z
N MET A 1 -57.94 -14.11 -27.34
CA MET A 1 -57.45 -13.51 -26.08
C MET A 1 -56.57 -14.54 -25.40
N GLN A 2 -55.26 -14.52 -25.66
CA GLN A 2 -54.21 -13.72 -24.97
C GLN A 2 -53.68 -14.43 -23.71
N THR A 3 -52.70 -15.32 -23.90
CA THR A 3 -51.79 -15.80 -22.84
C THR A 3 -50.49 -16.28 -23.49
N LYS A 4 -49.61 -15.34 -23.86
CA LYS A 4 -48.23 -15.68 -24.30
C LYS A 4 -47.23 -14.54 -24.15
N THR A 5 -47.43 -13.64 -23.17
CA THR A 5 -46.56 -12.48 -22.94
C THR A 5 -45.79 -12.48 -21.62
N SER A 6 -46.02 -13.42 -20.69
CA SER A 6 -45.31 -13.35 -19.39
C SER A 6 -43.89 -13.93 -19.41
N THR A 7 -43.57 -14.86 -20.32
CA THR A 7 -42.25 -15.53 -20.31
C THR A 7 -41.12 -14.67 -20.87
N LEU A 8 -41.40 -13.70 -21.73
CA LEU A 8 -40.38 -12.78 -22.27
C LEU A 8 -40.03 -11.65 -21.27
N ASP A 9 -40.99 -11.20 -20.46
CA ASP A 9 -40.74 -10.21 -19.40
C ASP A 9 -39.99 -10.83 -18.21
N ASP A 10 -40.23 -12.10 -17.91
CA ASP A 10 -39.48 -12.80 -16.87
C ASP A 10 -38.03 -13.12 -17.31
N LEU A 11 -37.80 -13.37 -18.61
CA LEU A 11 -36.46 -13.51 -19.18
C LEU A 11 -35.72 -12.16 -19.30
N SER A 12 -36.41 -11.06 -19.62
CA SER A 12 -35.79 -9.73 -19.66
C SER A 12 -35.39 -9.24 -18.27
N ARG A 13 -36.17 -9.58 -17.23
CA ARG A 13 -35.82 -9.34 -15.82
C ARG A 13 -34.69 -10.26 -15.32
N ALA A 14 -34.68 -11.53 -15.71
CA ALA A 14 -33.59 -12.44 -15.35
C ALA A 14 -32.24 -12.08 -16.01
N VAL A 15 -32.26 -11.50 -17.21
CA VAL A 15 -31.06 -10.96 -17.87
C VAL A 15 -30.64 -9.61 -17.26
N GLY A 16 -31.60 -8.78 -16.86
CA GLY A 16 -31.35 -7.47 -16.23
C GLY A 16 -30.79 -7.53 -14.80
N ASP A 17 -31.08 -8.58 -14.03
CA ASP A 17 -30.51 -8.77 -12.67
C ASP A 17 -29.16 -9.51 -12.66
N SER A 18 -28.69 -9.97 -13.83
CA SER A 18 -27.37 -10.59 -13.99
C SER A 18 -26.27 -9.61 -14.43
N GLU A 19 -26.65 -8.40 -14.84
CA GLU A 19 -25.71 -7.30 -15.08
C GLU A 19 -25.41 -6.56 -13.77
N ASP A 20 -24.12 -6.42 -13.47
CA ASP A 20 -23.54 -5.59 -12.39
C ASP A 20 -23.46 -6.19 -10.97
N LYS A 21 -23.35 -7.52 -10.83
CA LYS A 21 -22.47 -8.01 -9.77
C LYS A 21 -21.04 -7.71 -10.18
N ASP A 22 -20.46 -6.63 -9.63
CA ASP A 22 -19.03 -6.32 -9.73
C ASP A 22 -18.23 -7.60 -9.41
N ILE A 23 -17.74 -8.28 -10.46
CA ILE A 23 -16.88 -9.48 -10.39
C ILE A 23 -15.60 -9.17 -9.59
N LEU A 24 -15.25 -7.88 -9.47
CA LEU A 24 -14.12 -7.41 -8.67
C LEU A 24 -14.52 -6.20 -7.82
N PRO A 25 -15.21 -6.42 -6.69
CA PRO A 25 -15.64 -5.33 -5.83
C PRO A 25 -14.44 -4.54 -5.31
N GLY A 26 -14.58 -3.21 -5.26
CA GLY A 26 -13.55 -2.33 -4.73
C GLY A 26 -13.15 -2.67 -3.29
N LEU A 27 -11.88 -2.42 -2.96
CA LEU A 27 -11.31 -2.77 -1.65
C LEU A 27 -12.07 -2.14 -0.48
N ILE A 28 -12.59 -0.91 -0.65
CA ILE A 28 -13.37 -0.22 0.38
C ILE A 28 -14.70 -0.93 0.70
N LYS A 29 -15.32 -1.60 -0.28
CA LYS A 29 -16.59 -2.31 -0.09
C LYS A 29 -16.36 -3.63 0.64
N ARG A 30 -15.29 -4.36 0.29
CA ARG A 30 -15.07 -5.74 0.76
C ARG A 30 -14.10 -5.87 1.93
N HIS A 31 -13.06 -5.03 1.99
CA HIS A 31 -12.01 -5.10 3.00
C HIS A 31 -11.66 -3.70 3.59
N PRO A 32 -12.65 -2.96 4.14
CA PRO A 32 -12.42 -1.60 4.64
C PRO A 32 -11.42 -1.56 5.79
N ARG A 33 -11.45 -2.56 6.70
CA ARG A 33 -10.53 -2.64 7.84
C ARG A 33 -9.07 -2.72 7.38
N PHE A 34 -8.78 -3.57 6.40
CA PHE A 34 -7.45 -3.69 5.82
C PHE A 34 -6.98 -2.35 5.23
N LEU A 35 -7.83 -1.71 4.43
CA LEU A 35 -7.53 -0.41 3.83
C LEU A 35 -7.18 0.65 4.89
N TYR A 36 -8.02 0.81 5.93
CA TYR A 36 -7.74 1.78 6.99
C TYR A 36 -6.47 1.44 7.78
N THR A 37 -6.29 0.17 8.16
CA THR A 37 -5.11 -0.25 8.95
C THR A 37 -3.81 -0.05 8.18
N VAL A 38 -3.77 -0.42 6.89
CA VAL A 38 -2.60 -0.17 6.03
C VAL A 38 -2.33 1.33 5.90
N SER A 39 -3.36 2.13 5.58
CA SER A 39 -3.18 3.58 5.41
C SER A 39 -2.68 4.24 6.70
N ILE A 40 -3.22 3.86 7.85
CA ILE A 40 -2.76 4.38 9.16
C ILE A 40 -1.34 3.91 9.47
N GLY A 41 -1.05 2.61 9.28
CA GLY A 41 0.24 2.01 9.60
C GLY A 41 1.38 2.65 8.83
N PHE A 42 1.22 2.83 7.52
CA PHE A 42 2.25 3.50 6.71
C PHE A 42 2.26 5.01 6.91
N ALA A 43 1.11 5.67 7.10
CA ALA A 43 1.11 7.09 7.45
C ALA A 43 1.89 7.39 8.73
N ALA A 44 1.81 6.50 9.72
CA ALA A 44 2.62 6.58 10.94
C ALA A 44 4.12 6.48 10.64
N LEU A 45 4.57 5.61 9.72
CA LEU A 45 5.98 5.52 9.30
C LEU A 45 6.48 6.81 8.65
N PHE A 46 5.70 7.40 7.74
CA PHE A 46 6.07 8.66 7.10
C PHE A 46 6.14 9.81 8.12
N ALA A 47 5.17 9.87 9.05
CA ALA A 47 5.15 10.88 10.11
C ALA A 47 6.32 10.71 11.09
N GLU A 48 6.62 9.47 11.50
CA GLU A 48 7.75 9.14 12.37
C GLU A 48 9.07 9.55 11.71
N LEU A 49 9.27 9.26 10.42
CA LEU A 49 10.46 9.67 9.68
C LEU A 49 10.60 11.20 9.66
N MET A 50 9.50 11.93 9.40
CA MET A 50 9.53 13.39 9.40
C MET A 50 9.84 13.96 10.79
N LEU A 51 9.27 13.35 11.84
CA LEU A 51 9.56 13.71 13.22
C LEU A 51 11.05 13.47 13.54
N PHE A 52 11.59 12.31 13.19
CA PHE A 52 13.01 11.99 13.35
C PHE A 52 13.89 13.03 12.64
N MET A 53 13.58 13.37 11.38
CA MET A 53 14.32 14.39 10.63
C MET A 53 14.31 15.74 11.33
N SER A 54 13.16 16.13 11.89
CA SER A 54 13.02 17.40 12.61
C SER A 54 13.83 17.42 13.91
N LEU A 55 13.83 16.33 14.68
CA LEU A 55 14.48 16.26 15.98
C LEU A 55 15.99 16.07 15.88
N TYR A 56 16.44 15.30 14.90
CA TYR A 56 17.85 14.92 14.78
C TYR A 56 18.65 15.92 13.94
N TYR A 57 18.14 16.36 12.79
CA TYR A 57 18.87 17.23 11.85
C TYR A 57 18.44 18.69 11.89
N ALA A 58 17.23 19.01 12.39
CA ALA A 58 16.72 20.38 12.46
C ALA A 58 16.21 20.81 13.86
N PRO A 59 16.96 20.56 14.95
CA PRO A 59 16.47 20.74 16.32
C PRO A 59 16.16 22.20 16.72
N THR A 60 16.61 23.18 15.94
CA THR A 60 16.45 24.61 16.24
C THR A 60 15.10 25.19 15.78
N LYS A 61 14.26 24.41 15.08
CA LYS A 61 12.93 24.85 14.64
C LYS A 61 11.92 24.80 15.80
N ASP A 62 10.97 25.74 15.79
CA ASP A 62 9.90 25.84 16.80
C ASP A 62 9.18 24.48 16.99
N SER A 63 9.02 24.05 18.24
CA SER A 63 8.35 22.80 18.60
C SER A 63 6.94 22.70 17.98
N SER A 64 6.23 23.83 17.93
CA SER A 64 4.89 23.91 17.34
C SER A 64 4.91 23.62 15.84
N PHE A 65 5.93 24.10 15.13
CA PHE A 65 6.11 23.85 13.70
C PHE A 65 6.39 22.36 13.43
N ASN A 66 7.25 21.73 14.23
CA ASN A 66 7.60 20.31 14.07
C ASN A 66 6.39 19.39 14.32
N ILE A 67 5.56 19.71 15.32
CA ILE A 67 4.29 18.99 15.60
C ILE A 67 3.33 19.14 14.41
N GLY A 68 3.12 20.38 13.94
CA GLY A 68 2.25 20.66 12.80
C GLY A 68 2.69 19.92 11.53
N LEU A 69 4.00 19.90 11.27
CA LEU A 69 4.58 19.18 10.14
C LEU A 69 4.38 17.67 10.24
N THR A 70 4.55 17.10 11.44
CA THR A 70 4.36 15.67 11.69
C THR A 70 2.90 15.27 11.47
N ILE A 71 1.95 16.03 12.02
CA ILE A 71 0.50 15.81 11.83
C ILE A 71 0.11 15.98 10.36
N GLY A 72 0.61 17.03 9.71
CA GLY A 72 0.37 17.27 8.29
C GLY A 72 0.90 16.12 7.42
N THR A 73 2.09 15.61 7.72
CA THR A 73 2.70 14.46 7.05
C THR A 73 1.87 13.20 7.25
N PHE A 74 1.39 12.95 8.47
CA PHE A 74 0.50 11.82 8.77
C PHE A 74 -0.78 11.90 7.93
N LEU A 75 -1.50 13.03 7.99
CA LEU A 75 -2.78 13.19 7.28
C LEU A 75 -2.60 13.09 5.78
N PHE A 76 -1.57 13.74 5.23
CA PHE A 76 -1.26 13.68 3.80
C PHE A 76 -0.93 12.26 3.35
N SER A 77 -0.09 11.55 4.10
CA SER A 77 0.27 10.15 3.80
C SER A 77 -0.94 9.23 3.88
N PHE A 78 -1.76 9.38 4.92
CA PHE A 78 -2.98 8.60 5.09
C PHE A 78 -3.91 8.77 3.89
N LEU A 79 -4.18 10.02 3.48
CA LEU A 79 -5.04 10.33 2.35
C LEU A 79 -4.46 9.83 1.03
N ALA A 80 -3.16 10.00 0.80
CA ALA A 80 -2.50 9.53 -0.41
C ALA A 80 -2.55 8.00 -0.53
N ILE A 81 -2.25 7.28 0.55
CA ILE A 81 -2.28 5.81 0.56
C ILE A 81 -3.72 5.31 0.42
N PHE A 82 -4.68 5.90 1.13
CA PHE A 82 -6.09 5.56 1.00
C PHE A 82 -6.62 5.82 -0.43
N ALA A 83 -6.26 6.97 -1.02
CA ALA A 83 -6.59 7.33 -2.38
C ALA A 83 -5.95 6.35 -3.39
N SER A 84 -4.73 5.87 -3.12
CA SER A 84 -4.04 4.93 -4.01
C SER A 84 -4.78 3.61 -4.21
N PHE A 85 -5.61 3.18 -3.24
CA PHE A 85 -6.45 1.99 -3.39
C PHE A 85 -7.85 2.28 -3.94
N THR A 86 -8.38 3.48 -3.69
CA THR A 86 -9.78 3.81 -3.99
C THR A 86 -9.97 4.52 -5.32
N MET A 87 -9.12 5.50 -5.64
CA MET A 87 -9.23 6.29 -6.86
C MET A 87 -9.04 5.46 -8.13
N PRO A 88 -8.02 4.58 -8.26
CA PRO A 88 -7.85 3.79 -9.48
C PRO A 88 -9.08 2.93 -9.76
N HIS A 89 -9.63 2.31 -8.72
CA HIS A 89 -10.83 1.48 -8.86
C HIS A 89 -12.02 2.27 -9.38
N ILE A 90 -12.32 3.42 -8.76
CA ILE A 90 -13.43 4.30 -9.18
C ILE A 90 -13.24 4.76 -10.63
N TYR A 91 -12.00 5.08 -11.01
CA TYR A 91 -11.69 5.58 -12.36
C TYR A 91 -11.80 4.49 -13.42
N PHE A 92 -11.31 3.28 -13.17
CA PHE A 92 -11.28 2.21 -14.17
C PHE A 92 -12.55 1.37 -14.20
N LEU A 93 -13.36 1.33 -13.13
CA LEU A 93 -14.57 0.49 -13.03
C LEU A 93 -15.51 0.61 -14.24
N PRO A 94 -15.85 1.81 -14.76
CA PRO A 94 -16.72 1.94 -15.93
C PRO A 94 -16.12 1.36 -17.22
N ARG A 95 -14.81 1.08 -17.22
CA ARG A 95 -14.05 0.54 -18.36
C ARG A 95 -13.76 -0.94 -18.20
N PHE A 96 -14.20 -1.59 -17.14
CA PHE A 96 -13.95 -3.02 -16.88
C PHE A 96 -14.38 -3.91 -18.05
N LYS A 97 -15.58 -3.68 -18.63
CA LYS A 97 -16.08 -4.41 -19.81
C LYS A 97 -15.22 -4.23 -21.08
N ARG A 98 -14.32 -3.23 -21.13
CA ARG A 98 -13.47 -2.92 -22.30
C ARG A 98 -12.07 -3.51 -22.22
N TYR A 99 -11.61 -3.94 -21.05
CA TYR A 99 -10.25 -4.42 -20.83
C TYR A 99 -10.24 -5.88 -20.40
N SER A 100 -9.15 -6.59 -20.69
CA SER A 100 -8.86 -7.85 -20.00
C SER A 100 -8.74 -7.58 -18.48
N PRO A 101 -9.25 -8.46 -17.60
CA PRO A 101 -9.14 -8.32 -16.14
C PRO A 101 -7.70 -8.09 -15.67
N ILE A 102 -6.73 -8.70 -16.35
CA ILE A 102 -5.30 -8.53 -16.04
C ILE A 102 -4.87 -7.09 -16.33
N ILE A 103 -5.23 -6.53 -17.48
CA ILE A 103 -4.91 -5.15 -17.86
C ILE A 103 -5.59 -4.19 -16.89
N PHE A 104 -6.84 -4.45 -16.52
CA PHE A 104 -7.56 -3.65 -15.54
C PHE A 104 -6.84 -3.60 -14.19
N LEU A 105 -6.50 -4.75 -13.63
CA LEU A 105 -5.79 -4.84 -12.34
C LEU A 105 -4.39 -4.22 -12.42
N MET A 106 -3.67 -4.39 -13.54
CA MET A 106 -2.38 -3.75 -13.76
C MET A 106 -2.50 -2.22 -13.81
N MET A 107 -3.52 -1.68 -14.47
CA MET A 107 -3.73 -0.23 -14.53
C MET A 107 -4.09 0.34 -13.17
N GLU A 108 -4.89 -0.37 -12.37
CA GLU A 108 -5.16 0.00 -10.98
C GLU A 108 -3.87 0.02 -10.15
N TRP A 109 -3.03 -1.01 -10.27
CA TRP A 109 -1.75 -1.11 -9.58
C TRP A 109 -0.78 0.02 -9.98
N ILE A 110 -0.59 0.26 -11.27
CA ILE A 110 0.28 1.34 -11.79
C ILE A 110 -0.19 2.70 -11.26
N THR A 111 -1.49 2.97 -11.34
CA THR A 111 -2.04 4.26 -10.90
C THR A 111 -1.91 4.44 -9.39
N GLY A 112 -2.17 3.38 -8.62
CA GLY A 112 -1.94 3.38 -7.17
C GLY A 112 -0.47 3.65 -6.83
N ALA A 113 0.45 2.96 -7.50
CA ALA A 113 1.89 3.16 -7.33
C ALA A 113 2.34 4.59 -7.69
N ILE A 114 1.78 5.19 -8.75
CA ILE A 114 2.04 6.58 -9.11
C ILE A 114 1.58 7.54 -8.00
N ILE A 115 0.40 7.33 -7.42
CA ILE A 115 -0.12 8.17 -6.33
C ILE A 115 0.82 8.12 -5.12
N VAL A 116 1.24 6.91 -4.70
CA VAL A 116 2.15 6.73 -3.56
C VAL A 116 3.52 7.34 -3.85
N THR A 117 4.05 7.15 -5.06
CA THR A 117 5.34 7.71 -5.48
C THR A 117 5.30 9.23 -5.51
N ALA A 118 4.25 9.83 -6.09
CA ALA A 118 4.08 11.28 -6.13
C ALA A 118 3.98 11.88 -4.71
N ALA A 119 3.23 11.23 -3.81
CA ALA A 119 3.16 11.64 -2.41
C ALA A 119 4.54 11.55 -1.72
N SER A 120 5.31 10.50 -2.02
CA SER A 120 6.66 10.32 -1.46
C SER A 120 7.64 11.39 -1.96
N ILE A 121 7.54 11.80 -3.23
CA ILE A 121 8.32 12.91 -3.80
C ILE A 121 7.96 14.24 -3.11
N ILE A 122 6.68 14.50 -2.88
CA ILE A 122 6.24 15.71 -2.17
C ILE A 122 6.83 15.73 -0.75
N GLN A 123 6.81 14.61 -0.04
CA GLN A 123 7.41 14.50 1.29
C GLN A 123 8.93 14.62 1.29
N LEU A 124 9.59 14.14 0.24
CA LEU A 124 11.03 14.34 0.05
C LEU A 124 11.36 15.83 -0.05
N VAL A 125 10.62 16.56 -0.89
CA VAL A 125 10.80 18.01 -1.07
C VAL A 125 10.60 18.75 0.26
N VAL A 126 9.53 18.43 0.99
CA VAL A 126 9.27 19.00 2.32
C VAL A 126 10.42 18.70 3.30
N GLY A 127 10.92 17.46 3.30
CA GLY A 127 12.05 17.05 4.14
C GLY A 127 13.36 17.77 3.78
N ILE A 128 13.63 18.01 2.50
CA ILE A 128 14.80 18.77 2.04
C ILE A 128 14.78 20.19 2.62
N PHE A 129 13.62 20.87 2.57
CA PHE A 129 13.44 22.18 3.19
C PHE A 129 13.52 22.14 4.72
N LEU A 130 13.09 21.03 5.33
CA LEU A 130 13.19 20.85 6.77
C LEU A 130 14.65 20.83 7.25
N VAL A 131 15.51 20.07 6.57
CA VAL A 131 16.92 19.84 6.95
C VAL A 131 17.90 20.81 6.29
N ASN A 132 17.41 21.93 5.74
CA ASN A 132 18.20 23.01 5.14
C ASN A 132 19.22 22.53 4.08
N GLY A 133 18.92 21.48 3.32
CA GLY A 133 19.83 21.00 2.28
C GLY A 133 20.96 20.08 2.75
N GLU A 134 20.99 19.65 4.02
CA GLU A 134 22.07 18.78 4.52
C GLU A 134 22.09 17.42 3.80
N LEU A 135 23.17 17.15 3.05
CA LEU A 135 23.24 16.00 2.15
C LEU A 135 23.08 14.65 2.87
N PHE A 136 23.61 14.53 4.08
CA PHE A 136 23.50 13.31 4.89
C PHE A 136 22.04 13.05 5.31
N ALA A 137 21.35 14.07 5.80
CA ALA A 137 19.93 14.00 6.16
C ALA A 137 19.05 13.71 4.94
N ILE A 138 19.32 14.36 3.80
CA ILE A 138 18.60 14.12 2.55
C ILE A 138 18.79 12.68 2.06
N SER A 139 20.02 12.16 2.12
CA SER A 139 20.30 10.78 1.72
C SER A 139 19.52 9.78 2.58
N GLU A 140 19.39 10.08 3.88
CA GLU A 140 18.63 9.26 4.81
C GLU A 140 17.13 9.32 4.54
N HIS A 141 16.62 10.52 4.30
CA HIS A 141 15.21 10.74 4.00
C HIS A 141 14.81 10.06 2.70
N LEU A 142 15.60 10.27 1.63
CA LEU A 142 15.39 9.63 0.34
C LEU A 142 15.38 8.11 0.47
N ARG A 143 16.33 7.54 1.20
CA ARG A 143 16.45 6.10 1.42
C ARG A 143 15.22 5.52 2.12
N SER A 144 14.84 6.10 3.27
CA SER A 144 13.68 5.64 4.04
C SER A 144 12.37 5.81 3.26
N LEU A 145 12.19 6.95 2.56
CA LEU A 145 11.03 7.14 1.69
C LEU A 145 10.99 6.11 0.56
N ALA A 146 12.11 5.90 -0.16
CA ALA A 146 12.19 4.93 -1.23
C ALA A 146 11.84 3.51 -0.74
N LEU A 147 12.30 3.15 0.45
CA LEU A 147 11.94 1.90 1.09
C LEU A 147 10.43 1.81 1.35
N TYR A 148 9.83 2.81 1.99
CA TYR A 148 8.40 2.80 2.30
C TYR A 148 7.57 2.75 1.02
N THR A 149 7.91 3.55 0.01
CA THR A 149 7.26 3.54 -1.30
C THR A 149 7.35 2.17 -1.95
N LEU A 150 8.53 1.55 -1.97
CA LEU A 150 8.72 0.23 -2.59
C LEU A 150 7.89 -0.83 -1.88
N VAL A 151 7.89 -0.84 -0.55
CA VAL A 151 7.08 -1.77 0.25
C VAL A 151 5.59 -1.60 -0.04
N ILE A 152 5.08 -0.37 -0.06
CA ILE A 152 3.67 -0.10 -0.36
C ILE A 152 3.32 -0.53 -1.79
N CYS A 153 4.12 -0.13 -2.78
CA CYS A 153 3.84 -0.39 -4.20
C CYS A 153 4.00 -1.87 -4.58
N MET A 154 5.06 -2.53 -4.12
CA MET A 154 5.37 -3.91 -4.51
C MET A 154 4.66 -4.91 -3.60
N MET A 155 4.70 -4.70 -2.29
CA MET A 155 4.19 -5.68 -1.33
C MET A 155 2.69 -5.51 -1.12
N VAL A 156 2.26 -4.31 -0.70
CA VAL A 156 0.86 -4.11 -0.30
C VAL A 156 -0.05 -4.08 -1.52
N HIS A 157 0.26 -3.21 -2.49
CA HIS A 157 -0.48 -3.13 -3.75
C HIS A 157 -0.36 -4.42 -4.58
N GLY A 158 0.80 -5.08 -4.57
CA GLY A 158 0.97 -6.39 -5.20
C GLY A 158 0.12 -7.48 -4.54
N SER A 159 0.03 -7.51 -3.20
CA SER A 159 -0.82 -8.46 -2.47
C SER A 159 -2.30 -8.25 -2.79
N VAL A 160 -2.75 -6.99 -2.88
CA VAL A 160 -4.13 -6.66 -3.28
C VAL A 160 -4.41 -7.10 -4.72
N LEU A 161 -3.49 -6.82 -5.65
CA LEU A 161 -3.61 -7.27 -7.04
C LEU A 161 -3.71 -8.79 -7.12
N PHE A 162 -2.84 -9.50 -6.39
CA PHE A 162 -2.84 -10.96 -6.37
C PHE A 162 -4.14 -11.53 -5.80
N ALA A 163 -4.58 -11.06 -4.63
CA ALA A 163 -5.82 -11.53 -4.00
C ALA A 163 -7.03 -11.31 -4.92
N ARG A 164 -7.12 -10.15 -5.58
CA ARG A 164 -8.20 -9.84 -6.53
C ARG A 164 -8.12 -10.68 -7.80
N TYR A 165 -6.92 -10.93 -8.33
CA TYR A 165 -6.75 -11.81 -9.48
C TYR A 165 -7.14 -13.26 -9.16
N VAL A 166 -6.76 -13.75 -7.98
CA VAL A 166 -7.15 -15.08 -7.53
C VAL A 166 -8.65 -15.19 -7.37
N HIS A 167 -9.30 -14.21 -6.74
CA HIS A 167 -10.76 -14.17 -6.63
C HIS A 167 -11.43 -14.27 -8.02
N TYR A 168 -10.94 -13.52 -9.02
CA TYR A 168 -11.41 -13.61 -10.40
C TYR A 168 -11.26 -15.03 -10.99
N LEU A 169 -10.14 -15.71 -10.74
CA LEU A 169 -9.93 -17.09 -11.22
C LEU A 169 -10.89 -18.09 -10.56
N TYR A 170 -11.16 -17.92 -9.27
CA TYR A 170 -12.11 -18.76 -8.54
C TYR A 170 -13.54 -18.58 -9.06
N GLU A 171 -14.01 -17.34 -9.24
CA GLU A 171 -15.35 -17.06 -9.76
C GLU A 171 -15.58 -17.60 -11.18
N ARG A 172 -14.50 -17.81 -11.94
CA ARG A 172 -14.55 -18.36 -13.31
C ARG A 172 -14.25 -19.85 -13.40
N GLU A 173 -14.08 -20.53 -12.26
CA GLU A 173 -13.69 -21.95 -12.19
C GLU A 173 -12.38 -22.27 -12.95
N LEU A 174 -11.51 -21.27 -13.13
CA LEU A 174 -10.19 -21.40 -13.80
C LEU A 174 -9.06 -21.63 -12.78
N HIS A 175 -9.40 -21.92 -11.53
CA HIS A 175 -8.43 -22.00 -10.44
C HIS A 175 -7.60 -23.29 -10.52
N GLN A 176 -6.29 -23.14 -10.32
CA GLN A 176 -5.38 -24.26 -10.09
C GLN A 176 -4.71 -24.02 -8.74
N SER A 177 -5.28 -24.59 -7.68
CA SER A 177 -4.95 -24.25 -6.29
C SER A 177 -3.45 -24.37 -5.99
N TYR A 178 -2.77 -25.37 -6.58
CA TYR A 178 -1.32 -25.53 -6.39
C TYR A 178 -0.51 -24.34 -6.96
N LYS A 179 -0.92 -23.74 -8.09
CA LYS A 179 -0.24 -22.56 -8.66
C LYS A 179 -0.45 -21.33 -7.78
N ILE A 180 -1.66 -21.16 -7.27
CA ILE A 180 -2.02 -20.04 -6.38
C ILE A 180 -1.19 -20.09 -5.10
N VAL A 181 -1.15 -21.27 -4.44
CA VAL A 181 -0.35 -21.47 -3.22
C VAL A 181 1.15 -21.30 -3.50
N THR A 182 1.65 -21.81 -4.63
CA THR A 182 3.07 -21.65 -5.00
C THR A 182 3.44 -20.19 -5.21
N VAL A 183 2.62 -19.40 -5.91
CA VAL A 183 2.88 -17.96 -6.11
C VAL A 183 2.79 -17.20 -4.79
N ALA A 184 1.83 -17.52 -3.93
CA ALA A 184 1.74 -16.91 -2.59
C ALA A 184 2.98 -17.23 -1.74
N GLY A 185 3.46 -18.47 -1.77
CA GLY A 185 4.68 -18.89 -1.08
C GLY A 185 5.94 -18.21 -1.63
N VAL A 186 6.10 -18.15 -2.95
CA VAL A 186 7.23 -17.43 -3.59
C VAL A 186 7.19 -15.95 -3.23
N THR A 187 6.00 -15.34 -3.25
CA THR A 187 5.82 -13.94 -2.83
C THR A 187 6.29 -13.79 -1.39
N ALA A 188 5.82 -14.64 -0.46
CA ALA A 188 6.25 -14.61 0.95
C ALA A 188 7.77 -14.69 1.13
N VAL A 189 8.44 -15.58 0.39
CA VAL A 189 9.91 -15.73 0.45
C VAL A 189 10.61 -14.48 -0.06
N VAL A 190 10.17 -13.91 -1.18
CA VAL A 190 10.71 -12.65 -1.71
C VAL A 190 10.48 -11.51 -0.71
N LEU A 191 9.33 -11.47 -0.04
CA LEU A 191 9.03 -10.48 1.00
C LEU A 191 10.01 -10.57 2.17
N ILE A 192 10.28 -11.79 2.65
CA ILE A 192 11.23 -12.06 3.73
C ILE A 192 12.65 -11.67 3.32
N ILE A 193 13.08 -12.04 2.10
CA ILE A 193 14.42 -11.70 1.60
C ILE A 193 14.61 -10.19 1.51
N LEU A 194 13.63 -9.45 0.97
CA LEU A 194 13.71 -7.99 0.90
C LEU A 194 13.81 -7.38 2.30
N ALA A 195 12.96 -7.79 3.24
CA ALA A 195 13.01 -7.30 4.63
C ALA A 195 14.36 -7.60 5.30
N LEU A 196 14.89 -8.81 5.13
CA LEU A 196 16.18 -9.23 5.67
C LEU A 196 17.38 -8.58 4.98
N PHE A 197 17.29 -8.20 3.71
CA PHE A 197 18.38 -7.54 2.99
C PHE A 197 18.52 -6.06 3.39
N LEU A 198 17.45 -5.43 3.86
CA LEU A 198 17.44 -4.04 4.28
C LEU A 198 18.01 -3.86 5.70
N LEU A 199 17.73 -4.80 6.61
CA LEU A 199 18.20 -4.81 8.01
C LEU A 199 19.73 -4.64 8.20
N PRO A 200 20.62 -5.35 7.46
CA PRO A 200 22.07 -5.24 7.61
C PRO A 200 22.62 -3.85 7.26
N TYR A 201 21.95 -3.13 6.35
CA TYR A 201 22.42 -1.83 5.89
C TYR A 201 22.28 -0.76 6.97
N ASP A 202 21.32 -0.92 7.88
CA ASP A 202 21.11 -0.02 9.01
C ASP A 202 21.98 -0.35 10.23
N LEU A 203 22.28 -1.62 10.46
CA LEU A 203 23.19 -2.06 11.53
C LEU A 203 24.63 -1.55 11.33
N GLY A 204 25.08 -1.37 10.09
CA GLY A 204 26.41 -0.83 9.78
C GLY A 204 26.66 0.60 10.26
N ARG A 205 25.60 1.38 10.56
CA ARG A 205 25.69 2.78 11.00
C ARG A 205 25.79 2.98 12.50
N ILE A 206 25.34 2.02 13.30
CA ILE A 206 25.35 2.12 14.77
C ILE A 206 26.80 2.13 15.31
N GLY A 207 27.76 1.64 14.52
CA GLY A 207 29.18 1.59 14.89
C GLY A 207 30.02 2.84 14.57
N THR A 208 29.49 3.88 13.92
CA THR A 208 30.32 4.97 13.35
C THR A 208 30.45 6.23 14.21
N GLY A 209 30.01 6.23 15.47
CA GLY A 209 30.26 7.33 16.41
C GLY A 209 29.46 8.62 16.15
N LEU A 210 28.25 8.51 15.61
CA LEU A 210 27.35 9.65 15.36
C LEU A 210 26.85 10.29 16.68
N PRO A 211 26.55 11.61 16.68
CA PRO A 211 25.95 12.27 17.84
C PRO A 211 24.55 11.68 18.13
N ASN A 212 24.22 11.49 19.41
CA ASN A 212 22.90 11.03 19.86
C ASN A 212 22.47 9.65 19.33
N ASN A 213 23.39 8.67 19.35
CA ASN A 213 23.17 7.27 18.95
C ASN A 213 21.90 6.62 19.51
N GLY A 214 21.42 7.05 20.69
CA GLY A 214 20.18 6.52 21.27
C GLY A 214 18.94 6.84 20.43
N LEU A 215 18.81 8.07 19.93
CA LEU A 215 17.66 8.49 19.12
C LEU A 215 17.72 7.88 17.72
N LEU A 216 18.92 7.80 17.13
CA LEU A 216 19.15 7.11 15.87
C LEU A 216 18.84 5.61 15.97
N SER A 217 19.32 4.94 17.02
CA SER A 217 19.05 3.52 17.27
C SER A 217 17.56 3.26 17.47
N LEU A 218 16.85 4.16 18.18
CA LEU A 218 15.41 4.05 18.39
C LEU A 218 14.65 4.19 17.07
N HIS A 219 14.97 5.20 16.25
CA HIS A 219 14.36 5.42 14.93
C HIS A 219 14.50 4.18 14.05
N ILE A 220 15.74 3.69 13.87
CA ILE A 220 16.02 2.50 13.04
C ILE A 220 15.24 1.30 13.55
N THR A 221 15.30 1.02 14.86
CA THR A 221 14.64 -0.16 15.44
C THR A 221 13.12 -0.09 15.33
N MET A 222 12.53 1.06 15.67
CA MET A 222 11.07 1.25 15.60
C MET A 222 10.57 1.18 14.17
N ARG A 223 11.27 1.85 13.24
CA ARG A 223 10.97 1.79 11.80
C ARG A 223 10.98 0.36 11.29
N ASP A 224 12.03 -0.41 11.58
CA ASP A 224 12.19 -1.76 11.04
C ASP A 224 11.14 -2.71 11.60
N ILE A 225 10.92 -2.69 12.92
CA ILE A 225 9.86 -3.48 13.56
C ILE A 225 8.50 -3.12 12.97
N TRP A 226 8.20 -1.83 12.83
CA TRP A 226 6.90 -1.39 12.34
C TRP A 226 6.68 -1.75 10.87
N LEU A 227 7.71 -1.61 10.04
CA LEU A 227 7.68 -2.00 8.64
C LEU A 227 7.49 -3.52 8.49
N ILE A 228 8.17 -4.33 9.32
CA ILE A 228 7.95 -5.78 9.40
C ILE A 228 6.50 -6.09 9.79
N VAL A 229 5.96 -5.43 10.82
CA VAL A 229 4.58 -5.62 11.27
C VAL A 229 3.58 -5.28 10.18
N CYS A 230 3.75 -4.15 9.48
CA CYS A 230 2.89 -3.77 8.36
C CYS A 230 2.95 -4.79 7.20
N THR A 231 4.14 -5.29 6.88
CA THR A 231 4.32 -6.31 5.82
C THR A 231 3.69 -7.64 6.21
N ILE A 232 3.90 -8.12 7.43
CA ILE A 232 3.27 -9.35 7.94
C ILE A 232 1.75 -9.19 7.94
N PHE A 233 1.23 -8.05 8.40
CA PHE A 233 -0.20 -7.78 8.36
C PHE A 233 -0.77 -7.87 6.94
N ALA A 234 -0.10 -7.27 5.95
CA ALA A 234 -0.52 -7.34 4.56
C ALA A 234 -0.53 -8.77 4.01
N PHE A 235 0.48 -9.55 4.36
CA PHE A 235 0.58 -10.94 3.96
C PHE A 235 -0.47 -11.84 4.64
N VAL A 236 -0.69 -11.67 5.95
CA VAL A 236 -1.74 -12.40 6.68
C VAL A 236 -3.12 -12.05 6.12
N TRP A 237 -3.37 -10.79 5.80
CA TRP A 237 -4.59 -10.38 5.11
C TRP A 237 -4.73 -11.10 3.76
N GLN A 238 -3.68 -11.10 2.92
CA GLN A 238 -3.68 -11.82 1.65
C GLN A 238 -4.04 -13.30 1.85
N LEU A 239 -3.41 -13.99 2.81
CA LEU A 239 -3.73 -15.40 3.12
C LEU A 239 -5.18 -15.59 3.57
N SER A 240 -5.71 -14.68 4.39
CA SER A 240 -7.11 -14.75 4.82
C SER A 240 -8.09 -14.67 3.64
N VAL A 241 -7.81 -13.78 2.67
CA VAL A 241 -8.64 -13.65 1.47
C VAL A 241 -8.53 -14.88 0.57
N LEU A 242 -7.35 -15.50 0.50
CA LEU A 242 -7.17 -16.75 -0.25
C LEU A 242 -7.86 -17.94 0.43
N ALA A 243 -7.89 -17.98 1.76
CA ALA A 243 -8.52 -19.06 2.52
C ALA A 243 -10.05 -19.06 2.40
N ASP A 244 -10.65 -17.89 2.11
CA ASP A 244 -12.08 -17.75 1.86
C ASP A 244 -12.51 -18.31 0.48
N HIS A 245 -11.57 -18.84 -0.33
CA HIS A 245 -11.79 -19.33 -1.70
C HIS A 245 -11.21 -20.73 -1.96
#